data_AF-A0A1G1YST0-F1
#
_entry.id   AF-A0A1G1YST0-F1
#
_cell.length_a   1.000
_cell.length_b   1.000
_cell.length_c   1.000
_cell.angle_alpha   90.00
_cell.angle_beta   90.00
_cell.angle_gamma   90.00
#
_symmetry.space_group_name_H-M   'P 1'
#
loop_
_entity.id
_entity.type
_entity.pdbx_description
1 polymer ?
#
loop_
_entity_poly.entity_id
_entity_poly.type
_entity_poly.pdbx_seq_one_letter_code
_entity_poly.pdbx_strand_id
1 'polypeptide(L)' 'MVVCFLLDTVMEKVEKKLERELKPGARVASYGFRLPSWQPIEVVDLKPNSRRFSRIYLYKKQA' A
#
# COMPACT_ATOMS: atom_id res chain seq x y z
N MET A 1 6.32 -8.85 -6.59
CA MET A 1 5.44 -8.28 -5.53
C MET A 1 6.30 -7.38 -4.67
N VAL A 2 5.77 -6.23 -4.26
CA VAL A 2 6.46 -5.28 -3.35
C VAL A 2 5.75 -5.26 -2.01
N VAL A 3 6.51 -5.20 -0.92
CA VAL A 3 5.96 -5.04 0.44
C VAL A 3 6.51 -3.76 1.04
N CYS A 4 5.63 -2.89 1.52
CA CYS A 4 5.97 -1.62 2.13
C CYS A 4 5.67 -1.69 3.63
N PHE A 5 6.71 -1.46 4.44
CA PHE A 5 6.59 -1.16 5.87
C PHE A 5 7.40 0.10 6.15
N LEU A 6 6.75 1.24 5.90
CA LEU A 6 7.37 2.57 5.88
C LEU A 6 6.52 3.56 6.68
N LEU A 7 6.98 4.80 6.78
CA LEU A 7 6.25 5.90 7.43
C LEU A 7 5.27 6.58 6.46
N ASP A 8 4.24 7.23 6.98
CA ASP A 8 3.26 7.99 6.20
C ASP A 8 3.89 9.08 5.34
N THR A 9 4.89 9.79 5.88
CA THR A 9 5.59 10.92 5.25
C THR A 9 6.28 10.57 3.94
N VAL A 10 6.57 9.29 3.70
CA VAL A 10 7.25 8.83 2.47
C VAL A 10 6.30 8.18 1.46
N MET A 11 5.03 7.94 1.81
CA MET A 11 4.13 7.15 0.98
C MET A 11 3.83 7.80 -0.38
N GLU A 12 3.78 9.13 -0.46
CA GLU A 12 3.59 9.85 -1.74
C GLU A 12 4.78 9.65 -2.69
N LYS A 13 6.01 9.71 -2.16
CA LYS A 13 7.23 9.49 -2.96
C LYS A 13 7.34 8.04 -3.42
N VAL A 14 6.94 7.10 -2.55
CA VAL A 14 6.90 5.67 -2.86
C VAL A 14 5.86 5.40 -3.95
N GLU A 15 4.65 5.96 -3.84
CA GLU A 15 3.60 5.82 -4.86
C GLU A 15 4.11 6.21 -6.25
N LYS A 16 4.70 7.41 -6.38
CA LYS A 16 5.31 7.90 -7.63
C LYS A 16 6.39 6.96 -8.18
N LYS A 17 7.21 6.36 -7.31
CA LYS A 17 8.25 5.39 -7.73
C LYS A 17 7.63 4.08 -8.23
N LEU A 18 6.61 3.58 -7.52
CA LEU A 18 5.90 2.36 -7.90
C LEU A 18 5.15 2.53 -9.22
N GLU A 19 4.54 3.69 -9.46
CA GLU A 19 3.87 3.99 -10.73
C GLU A 19 4.82 3.95 -11.93
N ARG A 20 6.03 4.49 -11.77
CA ARG A 20 7.03 4.56 -12.85
C ARG A 20 7.69 3.22 -13.13
N GLU A 21 7.93 2.41 -12.10
CA GLU A 21 8.84 1.27 -12.19
C GLU A 21 8.14 -0.09 -12.17
N LEU A 22 6.93 -0.18 -11.65
CA LEU A 22 6.21 -1.44 -11.62
C LEU A 22 5.62 -1.79 -12.98
N LYS A 23 5.81 -3.04 -13.38
CA LYS A 23 5.11 -3.62 -14.52
C LYS A 23 3.59 -3.69 -14.25
N PRO A 24 2.74 -3.56 -15.28
CA PRO A 24 1.31 -3.82 -15.17
C PRO A 24 1.02 -5.16 -14.49
N GLY A 25 0.03 -5.19 -13.60
CA GLY A 25 -0.36 -6.38 -12.84
C GLY A 25 0.50 -6.68 -11.61
N ALA A 26 1.58 -5.93 -11.37
CA ALA A 26 2.37 -6.08 -10.15
C ALA A 26 1.53 -5.80 -8.90
N ARG A 27 1.73 -6.64 -7.86
CA ARG A 27 1.06 -6.52 -6.56
C ARG A 27 1.92 -5.75 -5.56
N VAL A 28 1.28 -4.90 -4.77
CA VAL A 28 1.89 -4.14 -3.66
C VAL A 28 1.09 -4.40 -2.40
N ALA A 29 1.74 -4.78 -1.30
CA ALA A 29 1.15 -4.83 0.02
C ALA A 29 1.77 -3.76 0.91
N SER A 30 0.97 -2.90 1.52
CA SER A 30 1.44 -1.83 2.41
C SER A 30 0.89 -2.01 3.81
N TYR A 31 1.76 -2.13 4.80
CA TYR A 31 1.39 -2.26 6.20
C TYR A 31 1.32 -0.89 6.87
N GLY A 32 0.23 -0.64 7.60
CA GLY A 32 0.01 0.55 8.40
C GLY A 32 -0.55 1.73 7.61
N PHE A 33 0.12 2.11 6.53
CA PHE A 33 -0.22 3.30 5.73
C PHE A 33 -0.60 2.96 4.30
N ARG A 34 -1.57 3.72 3.77
CA ARG A 34 -2.06 3.58 2.40
C ARG A 34 -1.19 4.34 1.42
N LEU A 35 -1.16 3.87 0.17
CA LEU A 35 -0.82 4.69 -0.98
C LEU A 35 -1.91 5.76 -1.16
N PRO A 36 -1.59 7.07 -1.19
CA PRO A 36 -2.57 8.16 -1.14
C PRO A 36 -3.63 8.11 -2.25
N SER A 37 -3.18 7.90 -3.49
CA SER A 37 -4.02 8.00 -4.70
C SER A 37 -4.49 6.63 -5.18
N TRP A 38 -3.75 5.56 -4.87
CA TRP A 38 -4.14 4.22 -5.30
C TRP A 38 -5.35 3.69 -4.53
N GLN A 39 -6.28 3.07 -5.25
CA GLN A 39 -7.40 2.34 -4.67
C GLN A 39 -6.96 0.92 -4.28
N PRO A 40 -7.05 0.53 -2.99
CA PRO A 40 -6.73 -0.84 -2.58
C PRO A 40 -7.77 -1.82 -3.14
N ILE A 41 -7.30 -3.00 -3.57
CA ILE A 41 -8.16 -4.12 -3.96
C ILE A 41 -8.66 -4.89 -2.74
N GLU A 42 -7.94 -4.82 -1.63
CA GLU A 42 -8.29 -5.46 -0.37
C GLU A 42 -7.67 -4.67 0.78
N VAL A 43 -8.39 -4.59 1.90
CA VAL A 43 -7.88 -4.03 3.15
C VAL A 43 -8.14 -5.02 4.26
N VAL A 44 -7.07 -5.53 4.87
CA VAL A 44 -7.13 -6.48 5.97
C VAL A 44 -6.89 -5.72 7.27
N ASP A 45 -7.85 -5.74 8.19
CA ASP A 45 -7.67 -5.19 9.54
C ASP A 45 -7.21 -6.31 10.49
N LEU A 46 -5.95 -6.26 10.91
CA LEU A 46 -5.36 -7.30 11.77
C LEU A 46 -5.72 -7.13 13.24
N LYS A 47 -6.20 -5.94 13.64
CA LYS A 47 -6.57 -5.66 15.03
C LYS A 47 -7.82 -4.76 15.06
N PRO A 48 -8.99 -5.31 14.73
CA PRO A 48 -10.24 -4.53 14.68
C PRO A 48 -10.58 -3.84 16.00
N ASN A 49 -10.11 -4.38 17.13
CA ASN A 49 -10.36 -3.84 18.48
C ASN A 49 -9.25 -2.89 18.99
N SER A 50 -8.31 -2.47 18.14
CA SER A 50 -7.17 -1.61 18.51
C SER A 50 -7.09 -0.39 17.62
N ARG A 51 -6.88 0.79 18.22
CA ARG A 51 -6.70 2.06 17.49
C ARG A 51 -5.34 2.19 16.78
N ARG A 52 -4.42 1.24 16.95
CA ARG A 52 -3.09 1.28 16.32
C ARG A 52 -3.14 0.86 14.84
N PHE A 53 -2.27 1.45 14.03
CA PHE A 53 -2.04 1.13 12.61
C PHE A 53 -1.75 -0.36 12.41
N SER A 54 -2.81 -1.13 12.13
CA SER A 54 -2.77 -2.60 12.02
C SER A 54 -3.40 -3.09 10.71
N ARG A 55 -3.49 -2.22 9.71
CA ARG A 55 -4.12 -2.55 8.42
C ARG A 55 -3.07 -2.92 7.38
N ILE A 56 -3.39 -3.91 6.56
CA ILE A 56 -2.66 -4.18 5.33
C ILE A 56 -3.53 -3.72 4.17
N TYR A 57 -2.98 -2.87 3.32
CA TYR A 57 -3.59 -2.44 2.07
C TYR A 57 -2.96 -3.22 0.92
N LEU A 58 -3.76 -3.97 0.18
CA LEU A 58 -3.31 -4.68 -1.01
C LEU A 58 -3.69 -3.89 -2.25
N TYR A 59 -2.75 -3.76 -3.19
CA TYR A 59 -2.93 -3.06 -4.45
C TYR A 59 -2.46 -3.91 -5.62
N LYS A 60 -2.96 -3.56 -6.80
CA LYS A 60 -2.51 -4.07 -8.09
C LYS A 60 -2.28 -2.90 -9.04
N LYS A 61 -1.07 -2.79 -9.60
CA LYS A 61 -0.76 -1.79 -10.62
C LYS A 61 -1.63 -2.06 -11.84
N GLN A 62 -2.47 -1.09 -12.20
CA GLN A 62 -3.20 -1.10 -13.45
C GLN A 62 -2.25 -0.84 -14.62
N ALA A 63 -2.61 -1.34 -15.80
CA ALA A 63 -1.87 -1.12 -17.04
C ALA A 63 -1.85 0.37 -17.41
#